data_AF-A0A850GM75-F1
#
_entry.id   AF-A0A850GM75-F1
#
_cell.length_a   1.000
_cell.length_b   1.000
_cell.length_c   1.000
_cell.angle_alpha   90.00
_cell.angle_beta   90.00
_cell.angle_gamma   90.00
#
_symmetry.space_group_name_H-M   'P 1'
#
loop_
_entity.id
_entity.type
_entity.pdbx_description
1 polymer ?
#
loop_
_entity_poly.entity_id
_entity_poly.type
_entity_poly.pdbx_seq_one_letter_code
_entity_poly.pdbx_strand_id
1 'polypeptide(L)'
;MALSSSPSLTARVLLCSALTLGVAWLAGSACAQEEDKELARALIGPEGGSLSGAGFTVEIPAGALRAETEIVLTQVGRDISVNDYAQRGSAVLLEPEGLRLDLPAVVSVNADVDGTSLLVQANEQTTAYPGVSAYPEYLGAMALADTGLPTLTLLEPELGSSPSSPAGSHVDNLHFDLELDGTHRVDVVLTAWDYSGAQRVLNGEGHCGFKVVQLEGGSLTTGCASGSLTASINSAGDQLSFDVLPFLAPALDEPVSVGVLIGDGELNYALGTFSFKTGDCYLEECSGHGTCESDGTPGCVCDEGYAPPEDDALSCLCVPQCDGRQCGSNSCGGSCGSCGEGETCLYNEGQCVTEDNSEDEGTSEESTTTDSGDTGETDTTEDTGDTGTEDTGGTETDTTG
;
A
#
# COMPACT_ATOMS: atom_id res chain seq x y z
N MET A 1 -6.98 -57.92 -5.19
CA MET A 1 -6.27 -57.10 -4.19
C MET A 1 -6.24 -55.68 -4.76
N ALA A 2 -7.21 -54.81 -4.52
CA ALA A 2 -7.76 -54.21 -3.29
C ALA A 2 -7.17 -52.79 -3.04
N LEU A 3 -8.06 -51.79 -3.19
CA LEU A 3 -8.12 -50.45 -2.54
C LEU A 3 -7.02 -49.43 -2.94
N SER A 4 -7.24 -48.19 -3.44
CA SER A 4 -8.26 -47.13 -3.29
C SER A 4 -8.46 -46.59 -1.87
N SER A 5 -7.91 -45.40 -1.58
CA SER A 5 -8.35 -44.53 -0.48
C SER A 5 -8.02 -43.05 -0.74
N SER A 6 -9.07 -42.25 -0.93
CA SER A 6 -9.12 -40.78 -0.73
C SER A 6 -9.56 -40.48 0.71
N PRO A 7 -9.21 -39.33 1.32
CA PRO A 7 -9.80 -38.91 2.58
C PRO A 7 -11.10 -38.12 2.35
N SER A 8 -12.07 -38.36 3.23
CA SER A 8 -13.46 -37.93 3.22
C SER A 8 -13.68 -36.62 3.99
N LEU A 9 -14.56 -35.75 3.45
CA LEU A 9 -15.28 -34.70 4.17
C LEU A 9 -16.02 -35.26 5.40
N THR A 10 -15.79 -34.66 6.55
CA THR A 10 -16.62 -34.83 7.76
C THR A 10 -17.83 -33.91 7.69
N ALA A 11 -18.96 -34.43 7.22
CA ALA A 11 -20.28 -33.88 7.47
C ALA A 11 -20.70 -34.23 8.91
N ARG A 12 -20.86 -33.22 9.77
CA ARG A 12 -21.47 -33.37 11.10
C ARG A 12 -22.99 -33.52 10.92
N VAL A 13 -23.46 -34.76 10.84
CA VAL A 13 -24.87 -35.13 10.95
C VAL A 13 -25.25 -35.10 12.43
N LEU A 14 -26.10 -34.16 12.83
CA LEU A 14 -26.75 -34.15 14.15
C LEU A 14 -27.85 -35.21 14.17
N LEU A 15 -27.62 -36.27 14.96
CA LEU A 15 -28.61 -37.31 15.25
C LEU A 15 -29.72 -36.75 16.16
N CYS A 16 -30.90 -36.52 15.59
CA CYS A 16 -32.14 -36.42 16.36
C CYS A 16 -32.58 -37.85 16.74
N SER A 17 -32.25 -38.29 17.96
CA SER A 17 -32.58 -39.62 18.45
C SER A 17 -34.02 -39.67 18.95
N ALA A 18 -34.92 -40.29 18.17
CA ALA A 18 -36.29 -40.59 18.57
C ALA A 18 -36.35 -41.93 19.31
N LEU A 19 -36.59 -41.91 20.62
CA LEU A 19 -37.01 -43.08 21.40
C LEU A 19 -38.53 -43.02 21.58
N THR A 20 -39.26 -43.91 20.92
CA THR A 20 -40.71 -44.02 21.03
C THR A 20 -41.11 -44.98 22.16
N LEU A 21 -41.82 -44.48 23.17
CA LEU A 21 -42.84 -45.26 23.90
C LEU A 21 -43.86 -44.34 24.58
N GLY A 22 -45.04 -44.26 23.95
CA GLY A 22 -46.35 -44.05 24.58
C GLY A 22 -46.57 -42.76 25.39
N VAL A 23 -47.26 -41.80 24.79
CA VAL A 23 -48.56 -41.23 25.23
C VAL A 23 -48.85 -40.01 24.37
N ALA A 24 -50.06 -39.95 23.83
CA ALA A 24 -50.56 -38.88 22.97
C ALA A 24 -50.64 -37.54 23.71
N TRP A 25 -49.85 -36.57 23.27
CA TRP A 25 -50.17 -35.14 23.30
C TRP A 25 -49.60 -34.51 22.03
N LEU A 26 -50.48 -34.02 21.17
CA LEU A 26 -50.14 -33.19 20.01
C LEU A 26 -49.65 -31.83 20.53
N ALA A 27 -48.35 -31.71 20.73
CA ALA A 27 -47.67 -30.41 20.77
C ALA A 27 -46.62 -30.47 19.66
N GLY A 28 -46.94 -29.86 18.52
CA GLY A 28 -46.00 -29.71 17.43
C GLY A 28 -44.82 -28.86 17.89
N SER A 29 -43.71 -29.49 18.21
CA SER A 29 -42.41 -28.84 18.19
C SER A 29 -42.02 -28.63 16.74
N ALA A 30 -42.60 -27.59 16.14
CA ALA A 30 -42.06 -26.99 14.94
C ALA A 30 -40.70 -26.41 15.33
N CYS A 31 -39.61 -27.07 14.94
CA CYS A 31 -38.39 -26.34 14.68
C CYS A 31 -38.74 -25.37 13.55
N ALA A 32 -39.03 -24.11 13.87
CA ALA A 32 -39.07 -23.08 12.85
C ALA A 32 -37.66 -23.05 12.27
N GLN A 33 -37.48 -23.53 11.03
CA GLN A 33 -36.37 -23.06 10.23
C GLN A 33 -36.54 -21.54 10.19
N GLU A 34 -35.52 -20.80 10.61
CA GLU A 34 -35.41 -19.40 10.22
C GLU A 34 -35.33 -19.40 8.70
N GLU A 35 -36.48 -19.21 8.05
CA GLU A 35 -36.55 -19.04 6.61
C GLU A 35 -35.99 -17.66 6.29
N ASP A 36 -35.05 -17.63 5.34
CA ASP A 36 -34.55 -16.39 4.78
C ASP A 36 -35.73 -15.57 4.23
N LYS A 37 -35.80 -14.29 4.61
CA LYS A 37 -36.93 -13.42 4.29
C LYS A 37 -36.45 -12.26 3.43
N GLU A 38 -36.87 -12.25 2.16
CA GLU A 38 -36.69 -11.08 1.31
C GLU A 38 -37.41 -9.86 1.93
N LEU A 39 -36.65 -8.79 2.13
CA LEU A 39 -37.12 -7.54 2.71
C LEU A 39 -37.41 -6.50 1.62
N ALA A 40 -36.52 -6.42 0.63
CA ALA A 40 -36.60 -5.48 -0.47
C ALA A 40 -35.83 -5.98 -1.70
N ARG A 41 -36.21 -5.46 -2.86
CA ARG A 41 -35.58 -5.73 -4.16
C ARG A 41 -35.65 -4.47 -5.02
N ALA A 42 -34.56 -4.13 -5.68
CA ALA A 42 -34.50 -3.03 -6.64
C ALA A 42 -33.57 -3.37 -7.79
N LEU A 43 -33.89 -2.87 -8.99
CA LEU A 43 -32.94 -2.80 -10.10
C LEU A 43 -32.27 -1.43 -10.02
N ILE A 44 -30.95 -1.40 -9.78
CA ILE A 44 -30.18 -0.17 -9.59
C ILE A 44 -29.11 -0.09 -10.68
N GLY A 45 -29.10 1.00 -11.45
CA GLY A 45 -28.10 1.26 -12.48
C GLY A 45 -27.02 2.26 -12.09
N PRO A 46 -26.24 2.75 -13.07
CA PRO A 46 -25.19 3.76 -12.86
C PRO A 46 -25.68 5.08 -12.26
N GLU A 47 -26.97 5.38 -12.38
CA GLU A 47 -27.62 6.54 -11.76
C GLU A 47 -27.73 6.46 -10.23
N GLY A 48 -27.45 5.29 -9.64
CA GLY A 48 -27.58 5.04 -8.22
C GLY A 48 -29.01 4.74 -7.79
N GLY A 49 -29.20 4.43 -6.51
CA GLY A 49 -30.50 4.04 -5.98
C GLY A 49 -30.44 3.70 -4.50
N SER A 50 -31.59 3.34 -3.93
CA SER A 50 -31.67 2.94 -2.53
C SER A 50 -32.68 1.83 -2.30
N LEU A 51 -32.48 1.13 -1.20
CA LEU A 51 -33.37 0.06 -0.72
C LEU A 51 -33.34 0.04 0.82
N SER A 52 -34.47 -0.34 1.42
CA SER A 52 -34.59 -0.36 2.88
C SER A 52 -35.37 -1.59 3.35
N GLY A 53 -34.99 -2.14 4.49
CA GLY A 53 -35.65 -3.30 5.09
C GLY A 53 -35.05 -3.65 6.44
N ALA A 54 -35.87 -4.19 7.34
CA ALA A 54 -35.47 -4.57 8.71
C ALA A 54 -34.70 -3.46 9.49
N GLY A 55 -35.01 -2.19 9.23
CA GLY A 55 -34.36 -1.04 9.88
C GLY A 55 -33.08 -0.55 9.21
N PHE A 56 -32.57 -1.28 8.21
CA PHE A 56 -31.45 -0.89 7.38
C PHE A 56 -31.94 -0.04 6.20
N THR A 57 -31.15 0.97 5.85
CA THR A 57 -31.23 1.69 4.58
C THR A 57 -29.88 1.59 3.89
N VAL A 58 -29.89 1.18 2.63
CA VAL A 58 -28.70 1.04 1.80
C VAL A 58 -28.87 1.95 0.61
N GLU A 59 -27.94 2.90 0.48
CA GLU A 59 -27.86 3.82 -0.65
C GLU A 59 -26.64 3.45 -1.49
N ILE A 60 -26.87 3.19 -2.78
CA ILE A 60 -25.82 2.97 -3.76
C ILE A 60 -25.67 4.28 -4.54
N PRO A 61 -24.55 5.01 -4.40
CA PRO A 61 -24.40 6.30 -5.06
C PRO A 61 -24.29 6.16 -6.57
N ALA A 62 -24.59 7.24 -7.29
CA ALA A 62 -24.35 7.30 -8.73
C ALA A 62 -22.87 7.04 -9.04
N GLY A 63 -22.60 6.24 -10.06
CA GLY A 63 -21.25 5.82 -10.44
C GLY A 63 -20.70 4.61 -9.66
N ALA A 64 -21.39 4.11 -8.62
CA ALA A 64 -20.96 2.91 -7.90
C ALA A 64 -21.13 1.62 -8.72
N LEU A 65 -22.08 1.59 -9.65
CA LEU A 65 -22.38 0.45 -10.53
C LEU A 65 -22.14 0.83 -11.99
N ARG A 66 -21.56 -0.10 -12.76
CA ARG A 66 -21.28 0.10 -14.20
C ARG A 66 -22.45 -0.26 -15.11
N ALA A 67 -23.42 -1.01 -14.59
CA ALA A 67 -24.59 -1.48 -15.32
C ALA A 67 -25.76 -1.71 -14.36
N GLU A 68 -26.97 -1.82 -14.91
CA GLU A 68 -28.16 -2.23 -14.15
C GLU A 68 -27.90 -3.56 -13.46
N THR A 69 -28.04 -3.56 -12.13
CA THR A 69 -27.79 -4.71 -11.26
C THR A 69 -29.01 -4.89 -10.37
N GLU A 70 -29.50 -6.12 -10.28
CA GLU A 70 -30.56 -6.46 -9.32
C GLU A 70 -29.93 -6.59 -7.93
N ILE A 71 -30.40 -5.76 -6.99
CA ILE A 71 -29.97 -5.76 -5.60
C ILE A 71 -31.12 -6.26 -4.74
N VAL A 72 -30.84 -7.27 -3.93
CA VAL A 72 -31.82 -7.91 -3.03
C VAL A 72 -31.32 -7.79 -1.60
N LEU A 73 -32.24 -7.45 -0.71
CA LEU A 73 -32.01 -7.37 0.73
C LEU A 73 -32.77 -8.49 1.42
N THR A 74 -32.05 -9.39 2.06
CA THR A 74 -32.63 -10.59 2.64
C THR A 74 -32.26 -10.67 4.12
N GLN A 75 -33.24 -10.82 5.00
CA GLN A 75 -32.98 -11.15 6.40
C GLN A 75 -32.60 -12.62 6.49
N VAL A 76 -31.46 -12.91 7.13
CA VAL A 76 -30.89 -14.26 7.23
C VAL A 76 -30.53 -14.60 8.68
N GLY A 77 -30.58 -15.89 9.03
CA GLY A 77 -30.16 -16.40 10.35
C GLY A 77 -28.63 -16.51 10.53
N ARG A 78 -27.84 -15.77 9.75
CA ARG A 78 -26.37 -15.79 9.80
C ARG A 78 -25.89 -15.09 11.07
N ASP A 79 -25.00 -15.73 11.81
CA ASP A 79 -24.25 -15.11 12.91
C ASP A 79 -22.89 -14.65 12.37
N ILE A 80 -22.67 -13.34 12.41
CA ILE A 80 -21.41 -12.69 12.00
C ILE A 80 -20.68 -12.04 13.18
N SER A 81 -21.03 -12.42 14.41
CA SER A 81 -20.30 -11.99 15.62
C SER A 81 -18.83 -12.38 15.53
N VAL A 82 -17.95 -11.52 16.02
CA VAL A 82 -16.49 -11.73 16.02
C VAL A 82 -15.86 -10.98 17.18
N ASN A 83 -14.89 -11.60 17.85
CA ASN A 83 -14.27 -11.07 19.06
C ASN A 83 -15.34 -10.60 20.08
N ASP A 84 -15.20 -9.39 20.62
CA ASP A 84 -16.14 -8.78 21.57
C ASP A 84 -17.34 -8.10 20.88
N TYR A 85 -17.47 -8.19 19.55
CA TYR A 85 -18.57 -7.61 18.78
C TYR A 85 -19.70 -8.62 18.64
N ALA A 86 -20.62 -8.61 19.61
CA ALA A 86 -21.77 -9.51 19.64
C ALA A 86 -22.91 -8.99 18.75
N GLN A 87 -23.30 -9.79 17.75
CA GLN A 87 -24.42 -9.47 16.87
C GLN A 87 -25.74 -9.33 17.65
N ARG A 88 -26.53 -8.33 17.26
CA ARG A 88 -27.89 -8.07 17.74
C ARG A 88 -28.91 -8.37 16.65
N GLY A 89 -29.82 -9.29 16.95
CA GLY A 89 -30.88 -9.69 16.01
C GLY A 89 -30.35 -10.51 14.84
N SER A 90 -31.10 -10.53 13.74
CA SER A 90 -30.70 -11.23 12.52
C SER A 90 -29.78 -10.37 11.66
N ALA A 91 -28.90 -11.01 10.90
CA ALA A 91 -28.15 -10.34 9.85
C ALA A 91 -29.04 -10.04 8.64
N VAL A 92 -28.62 -9.06 7.85
CA VAL A 92 -29.22 -8.68 6.58
C VAL A 92 -28.17 -8.87 5.49
N LEU A 93 -28.47 -9.70 4.51
CA LEU A 93 -27.62 -9.99 3.37
C LEU A 93 -28.00 -9.09 2.18
N LEU A 94 -26.99 -8.43 1.61
CA LEU A 94 -27.08 -7.75 0.31
C LEU A 94 -26.57 -8.69 -0.78
N GLU A 95 -27.45 -9.02 -1.73
CA GLU A 95 -27.10 -9.83 -2.89
C GLU A 95 -26.98 -8.95 -4.15
N PRO A 96 -26.04 -9.26 -5.08
CA PRO A 96 -25.14 -10.42 -5.06
C PRO A 96 -23.93 -10.25 -4.12
N GLU A 97 -23.70 -11.24 -3.25
CA GLU A 97 -22.59 -11.26 -2.29
C GLU A 97 -21.23 -11.25 -3.03
N GLY A 98 -20.28 -10.44 -2.54
CA GLY A 98 -18.96 -10.29 -3.14
C GLY A 98 -18.91 -9.34 -4.35
N LEU A 99 -20.03 -8.76 -4.78
CA LEU A 99 -20.00 -7.70 -5.79
C LEU A 99 -19.25 -6.49 -5.25
N ARG A 100 -18.21 -6.07 -5.98
CA ARG A 100 -17.48 -4.84 -5.69
C ARG A 100 -18.12 -3.64 -6.38
N LEU A 101 -18.26 -2.56 -5.64
CA LEU A 101 -18.72 -1.26 -6.12
C LEU A 101 -17.53 -0.35 -6.45
N ASP A 102 -17.67 0.51 -7.46
CA ASP A 102 -16.65 1.51 -7.82
C ASP A 102 -16.61 2.68 -6.79
N LEU A 103 -17.72 2.91 -6.09
CA LEU A 103 -17.87 3.82 -4.95
C LEU A 103 -18.57 3.08 -3.82
N PRO A 104 -18.21 3.31 -2.54
CA PRO A 104 -18.80 2.57 -1.43
C PRO A 104 -20.29 2.88 -1.29
N ALA A 105 -21.08 1.86 -0.93
CA ALA A 105 -22.46 2.08 -0.54
C ALA A 105 -22.52 2.85 0.79
N VAL A 106 -23.62 3.55 1.05
CA VAL A 106 -23.92 4.11 2.38
C VAL A 106 -24.96 3.23 3.04
N VAL A 107 -24.56 2.53 4.09
CA VAL A 107 -25.45 1.72 4.90
C VAL A 107 -25.73 2.50 6.17
N SER A 108 -27.01 2.67 6.51
CA SER A 108 -27.43 3.32 7.75
C SER A 108 -28.49 2.49 8.45
N VAL A 109 -28.48 2.52 9.79
CA VAL A 109 -29.48 1.85 10.63
C VAL A 109 -30.11 2.86 11.56
N ASN A 110 -31.43 2.80 11.68
CA ASN A 110 -32.15 3.60 12.66
C ASN A 110 -32.16 2.88 14.01
N ALA A 111 -31.09 3.06 14.79
CA ALA A 111 -30.87 2.43 16.09
C ALA A 111 -30.39 3.43 17.15
N ASP A 112 -30.45 3.03 18.42
CA ASP A 112 -29.84 3.77 19.53
C ASP A 112 -28.31 3.82 19.34
N VAL A 113 -27.74 5.01 19.48
CA VAL A 113 -26.40 5.35 18.98
C VAL A 113 -25.28 4.94 19.94
N ASP A 114 -25.55 4.83 21.24
CA ASP A 114 -24.51 4.58 22.24
C ASP A 114 -24.13 3.10 22.30
N GLY A 115 -22.84 2.81 22.20
CA GLY A 115 -22.32 1.44 22.28
C GLY A 115 -22.75 0.53 21.13
N THR A 116 -23.14 1.10 19.99
CA THR A 116 -23.52 0.38 18.78
C THR A 116 -22.40 0.39 17.76
N SER A 117 -22.15 -0.77 17.15
CA SER A 117 -21.34 -0.89 15.93
C SER A 117 -22.13 -1.59 14.83
N LEU A 118 -21.75 -1.37 13.58
CA LEU A 118 -22.24 -2.13 12.44
C LEU A 118 -21.16 -3.10 11.98
N LEU A 119 -21.45 -4.39 12.00
CA LEU A 119 -20.60 -5.40 11.38
C LEU A 119 -20.98 -5.54 9.92
N VAL A 120 -19.99 -5.54 9.04
CA VAL A 120 -20.14 -5.88 7.63
C VAL A 120 -19.19 -7.01 7.30
N GLN A 121 -19.73 -8.15 6.89
CA GLN A 121 -18.98 -9.30 6.41
C GLN A 121 -19.11 -9.40 4.89
N ALA A 122 -18.03 -9.15 4.17
CA ALA A 122 -17.96 -9.23 2.72
C ALA A 122 -16.55 -9.61 2.27
N ASN A 123 -16.45 -10.33 1.15
CA ASN A 123 -15.16 -10.76 0.59
C ASN A 123 -14.24 -11.46 1.62
N GLU A 124 -14.82 -12.39 2.39
CA GLU A 124 -14.14 -13.18 3.44
C GLU A 124 -13.56 -12.37 4.62
N GLN A 125 -13.89 -11.08 4.71
CA GLN A 125 -13.47 -10.20 5.80
C GLN A 125 -14.68 -9.68 6.56
N THR A 126 -14.51 -9.48 7.86
CA THR A 126 -15.49 -8.78 8.70
C THR A 126 -14.90 -7.44 9.11
N THR A 127 -15.66 -6.37 8.92
CA THR A 127 -15.29 -5.00 9.30
C THR A 127 -16.31 -4.47 10.30
N ALA A 128 -15.82 -3.98 11.45
CA ALA A 128 -16.60 -3.22 12.41
C ALA A 128 -16.55 -1.73 12.08
N TYR A 129 -17.72 -1.14 11.90
CA TYR A 129 -17.90 0.30 11.76
C TYR A 129 -18.46 0.86 13.07
N PRO A 130 -17.81 1.87 13.68
CA PRO A 130 -18.34 2.50 14.88
C PRO A 130 -19.64 3.24 14.58
N GLY A 131 -20.65 3.07 15.43
CA GLY A 131 -21.95 3.71 15.29
C GLY A 131 -22.91 2.96 14.38
N VAL A 132 -23.76 3.72 13.68
CA VAL A 132 -24.92 3.20 12.92
C VAL A 132 -24.79 3.41 11.41
N SER A 133 -23.59 3.70 10.92
CA SER A 133 -23.32 3.91 9.50
C SER A 133 -22.08 3.12 9.07
N ALA A 134 -22.13 2.56 7.87
CA ALA A 134 -21.01 1.86 7.26
C ALA A 134 -20.89 2.21 5.78
N TYR A 135 -19.68 2.05 5.25
CA TYR A 135 -19.33 2.43 3.87
C TYR A 135 -18.70 1.27 3.10
N PRO A 136 -19.41 0.13 2.91
CA PRO A 136 -18.80 -1.05 2.30
C PRO A 136 -18.59 -0.90 0.78
N GLU A 137 -17.43 -1.37 0.32
CA GLU A 137 -17.11 -1.52 -1.11
C GLU A 137 -17.61 -2.84 -1.70
N TYR A 138 -17.77 -3.86 -0.86
CA TYR A 138 -18.24 -5.18 -1.26
C TYR A 138 -19.60 -5.45 -0.64
N LEU A 139 -20.53 -5.95 -1.45
CA LEU A 139 -21.83 -6.40 -0.95
C LEU A 139 -21.66 -7.69 -0.14
N GLY A 140 -22.42 -7.82 0.94
CA GLY A 140 -22.34 -8.97 1.84
C GLY A 140 -23.34 -8.89 2.98
N ALA A 141 -23.06 -9.64 4.06
CA ALA A 141 -23.90 -9.67 5.24
C ALA A 141 -23.60 -8.48 6.16
N MET A 142 -24.62 -7.92 6.78
CA MET A 142 -24.51 -6.79 7.70
C MET A 142 -25.36 -7.05 8.93
N ALA A 143 -24.89 -6.62 10.10
CA ALA A 143 -25.67 -6.72 11.32
C ALA A 143 -25.32 -5.61 12.30
N LEU A 144 -26.29 -5.20 13.11
CA LEU A 144 -25.99 -4.43 14.31
C LEU A 144 -25.24 -5.31 15.29
N ALA A 145 -24.28 -4.74 16.01
CA ALA A 145 -23.57 -5.39 17.09
C ALA A 145 -23.42 -4.45 18.28
N ASP A 146 -23.18 -5.04 19.45
CA ASP A 146 -22.61 -4.30 20.58
C ASP A 146 -21.16 -3.91 20.23
N THR A 147 -20.75 -2.70 20.61
CA THR A 147 -19.37 -2.25 20.39
C THR A 147 -18.41 -3.07 21.27
N GLY A 148 -17.52 -3.80 20.62
CA GLY A 148 -16.42 -4.52 21.27
C GLY A 148 -15.25 -3.59 21.63
N LEU A 149 -14.25 -4.15 22.30
CA LEU A 149 -12.98 -3.46 22.54
C LEU A 149 -12.08 -3.67 21.31
N PRO A 150 -11.64 -2.61 20.61
CA PRO A 150 -10.74 -2.76 19.49
C PRO A 150 -9.34 -3.13 19.99
N THR A 151 -8.68 -4.06 19.29
CA THR A 151 -7.26 -4.42 19.52
C THR A 151 -6.29 -3.37 18.98
N LEU A 152 -6.81 -2.36 18.27
CA LEU A 152 -6.06 -1.33 17.56
C LEU A 152 -6.74 0.03 17.78
N THR A 153 -6.01 1.00 18.30
CA THR A 153 -6.52 2.36 18.53
C THR A 153 -5.70 3.36 17.71
N LEU A 154 -6.40 4.18 16.92
CA LEU A 154 -5.79 5.30 16.20
C LEU A 154 -5.61 6.48 17.14
N LEU A 155 -4.37 6.93 17.28
CA LEU A 155 -4.03 8.14 18.04
C LEU A 155 -4.02 9.36 17.13
N GLU A 156 -3.35 9.25 15.99
CA GLU A 156 -3.28 10.27 14.95
C GLU A 156 -3.25 9.58 13.57
N PRO A 157 -3.81 10.20 12.51
CA PRO A 157 -4.44 11.51 12.47
C PRO A 157 -5.91 11.46 12.90
N GLU A 158 -6.54 12.63 13.09
CA GLU A 158 -7.99 12.70 13.20
C GLU A 158 -8.65 12.38 11.84
N LEU A 159 -9.64 11.49 11.86
CA LEU A 159 -10.34 11.05 10.65
C LEU A 159 -11.81 11.52 10.63
N GLY A 160 -12.32 11.70 9.42
CA GLY A 160 -13.68 12.09 9.12
C GLY A 160 -14.63 10.90 9.16
N SER A 161 -15.90 11.17 9.42
CA SER A 161 -16.91 10.15 9.68
C SER A 161 -17.50 9.49 8.43
N SER A 162 -17.24 10.03 7.24
CA SER A 162 -17.80 9.50 6.00
C SER A 162 -16.97 9.88 4.78
N PRO A 163 -17.00 9.07 3.70
CA PRO A 163 -16.32 9.42 2.45
C PRO A 163 -16.73 10.78 1.86
N SER A 164 -17.97 11.22 2.08
CA SER A 164 -18.48 12.54 1.64
C SER A 164 -18.14 13.69 2.59
N SER A 165 -17.62 13.39 3.78
CA SER A 165 -17.17 14.36 4.78
C SER A 165 -15.85 13.91 5.40
N PRO A 166 -14.77 13.79 4.58
CA PRO A 166 -13.46 13.41 5.07
C PRO A 166 -12.88 14.49 6.01
N ALA A 167 -12.02 14.09 6.94
CA ALA A 167 -11.29 15.04 7.78
C ALA A 167 -9.98 15.46 7.13
N GLY A 168 -9.51 16.64 7.55
CA GLY A 168 -8.25 17.20 7.09
C GLY A 168 -8.20 17.42 5.57
N SER A 169 -7.07 17.92 5.12
CA SER A 169 -6.65 17.88 3.72
C SER A 169 -5.15 17.69 3.74
N HIS A 170 -4.71 16.48 3.41
CA HIS A 170 -3.32 16.08 3.46
C HIS A 170 -2.72 16.18 2.07
N VAL A 171 -1.51 16.69 2.01
CA VAL A 171 -0.77 16.91 0.77
C VAL A 171 0.55 16.19 0.92
N ASP A 172 0.83 15.26 0.00
CA ASP A 172 2.07 14.47 -0.10
C ASP A 172 2.40 13.53 1.06
N ASN A 173 2.00 13.84 2.29
CA ASN A 173 2.31 13.02 3.46
C ASN A 173 1.16 13.01 4.47
N LEU A 174 0.98 11.83 5.09
CA LEU A 174 0.12 11.66 6.24
C LEU A 174 0.76 10.69 7.24
N HIS A 175 0.91 11.14 8.48
CA HIS A 175 1.44 10.36 9.59
C HIS A 175 0.34 9.58 10.31
N PHE A 176 0.63 8.33 10.69
CA PHE A 176 -0.24 7.47 11.48
C PHE A 176 0.47 6.99 12.74
N ASP A 177 -0.21 7.13 13.88
CA ASP A 177 0.18 6.56 15.17
C ASP A 177 -0.91 5.62 15.69
N LEU A 178 -0.51 4.40 16.00
CA LEU A 178 -1.39 3.33 16.49
C LEU A 178 -0.91 2.80 17.85
N GLU A 179 -1.86 2.59 18.75
CA GLU A 179 -1.68 1.79 19.96
C GLU A 179 -2.29 0.41 19.76
N LEU A 180 -1.56 -0.64 20.13
CA LEU A 180 -1.97 -2.04 19.97
C LEU A 180 -2.28 -2.63 21.35
N ASP A 181 -3.39 -3.37 21.45
CA ASP A 181 -3.77 -4.13 22.63
C ASP A 181 -3.94 -5.62 22.27
N GLY A 182 -3.00 -6.44 22.72
CA GLY A 182 -3.07 -7.90 22.54
C GLY A 182 -2.83 -8.42 21.11
N THR A 183 -2.41 -7.57 20.17
CA THR A 183 -2.06 -7.97 18.79
C THR A 183 -0.66 -7.51 18.39
N HIS A 184 0.00 -8.31 17.55
CA HIS A 184 1.27 -7.97 16.92
C HIS A 184 1.16 -7.91 15.39
N ARG A 185 -0.04 -8.11 14.84
CA ARG A 185 -0.30 -8.02 13.41
C ARG A 185 -1.24 -6.86 13.14
N VAL A 186 -0.88 -6.04 12.18
CA VAL A 186 -1.67 -4.90 11.73
C VAL A 186 -1.77 -4.92 10.22
N ASP A 187 -2.97 -5.18 9.71
CA ASP A 187 -3.30 -5.15 8.30
C ASP A 187 -3.96 -3.79 8.01
N VAL A 188 -3.29 -2.93 7.25
CA VAL A 188 -3.79 -1.61 6.81
C VAL A 188 -4.34 -1.73 5.41
N VAL A 189 -5.56 -1.24 5.19
CA VAL A 189 -6.17 -1.09 3.88
C VAL A 189 -6.55 0.36 3.67
N LEU A 190 -5.99 0.96 2.62
CA LEU A 190 -6.39 2.30 2.15
C LEU A 190 -7.05 2.19 0.80
N THR A 191 -8.25 2.78 0.67
CA THR A 191 -8.93 2.93 -0.61
C THR A 191 -9.23 4.40 -0.87
N ALA A 192 -8.75 4.94 -1.99
CA ALA A 192 -9.15 6.27 -2.45
C ALA A 192 -10.46 6.18 -3.24
N TRP A 193 -11.34 7.16 -3.11
CA TRP A 193 -12.56 7.27 -3.91
C TRP A 193 -12.63 8.63 -4.56
N ASP A 194 -12.83 8.62 -5.88
CA ASP A 194 -13.01 9.81 -6.69
C ASP A 194 -14.52 10.04 -6.95
N TYR A 195 -15.11 10.90 -6.13
CA TYR A 195 -16.52 11.30 -6.26
C TYR A 195 -16.75 12.34 -7.36
N SER A 196 -15.70 12.90 -7.98
CA SER A 196 -15.86 13.87 -9.08
C SER A 196 -16.34 13.21 -10.38
N GLY A 197 -16.21 11.89 -10.49
CA GLY A 197 -16.57 11.10 -11.67
C GLY A 197 -15.52 11.17 -12.79
N ALA A 198 -14.45 11.92 -12.61
CA ALA A 198 -13.32 11.97 -13.53
C ALA A 198 -12.39 10.78 -13.27
N GLN A 199 -12.86 9.53 -13.42
CA GLN A 199 -12.15 8.30 -13.04
C GLN A 199 -10.64 8.35 -13.31
N ARG A 200 -9.91 8.83 -12.31
CA ARG A 200 -8.47 9.03 -12.35
C ARG A 200 -7.87 7.93 -11.52
N VAL A 201 -7.32 6.93 -12.22
CA VAL A 201 -6.14 6.07 -11.98
C VAL A 201 -5.85 5.53 -10.55
N LEU A 202 -6.24 6.20 -9.47
CA LEU A 202 -6.06 5.77 -8.08
C LEU A 202 -6.64 4.38 -7.81
N ASN A 203 -7.74 4.02 -8.51
CA ASN A 203 -8.36 2.69 -8.43
C ASN A 203 -8.39 1.92 -9.77
N GLY A 204 -7.69 2.41 -10.81
CA GLY A 204 -7.71 1.86 -12.16
C GLY A 204 -6.33 1.38 -12.61
N GLU A 205 -6.29 0.32 -13.43
CA GLU A 205 -5.08 -0.15 -14.14
C GLU A 205 -3.91 -0.67 -13.27
N GLY A 206 -4.12 -0.95 -11.99
CA GLY A 206 -3.13 -1.62 -11.13
C GLY A 206 -2.08 -0.69 -10.52
N HIS A 207 -2.31 0.62 -10.53
CA HIS A 207 -1.52 1.59 -9.78
C HIS A 207 -1.97 1.63 -8.31
N CYS A 208 -1.00 1.83 -7.43
CA CYS A 208 -1.18 1.76 -5.99
C CYS A 208 -1.08 3.16 -5.46
N GLY A 209 -2.18 3.92 -5.40
CA GLY A 209 -2.13 5.36 -5.17
C GLY A 209 -1.34 5.82 -3.93
N PHE A 210 -1.01 4.90 -3.01
CA PHE A 210 -0.25 5.13 -1.79
C PHE A 210 0.81 4.06 -1.54
N LYS A 211 1.81 4.40 -0.71
CA LYS A 211 2.77 3.48 -0.09
C LYS A 211 2.93 3.82 1.40
N VAL A 212 3.21 2.81 2.20
CA VAL A 212 3.66 2.98 3.60
C VAL A 212 5.18 3.13 3.61
N VAL A 213 5.69 4.14 4.31
CA VAL A 213 7.12 4.39 4.52
C VAL A 213 7.37 4.81 5.97
N GLN A 214 8.66 4.98 6.33
CA GLN A 214 9.07 5.45 7.66
C GLN A 214 8.44 4.64 8.81
N LEU A 215 8.23 3.33 8.60
CA LEU A 215 7.69 2.47 9.63
C LEU A 215 8.67 2.36 10.81
N GLU A 216 8.19 2.73 11.98
CA GLU A 216 8.81 2.48 13.27
C GLU A 216 8.01 1.42 14.05
N GLY A 217 8.71 0.64 14.87
CA GLY A 217 8.07 -0.33 15.76
C GLY A 217 7.70 -1.67 15.11
N GLY A 218 8.04 -1.94 13.85
CA GLY A 218 7.69 -3.21 13.21
C GLY A 218 8.43 -3.53 11.91
N SER A 219 7.92 -4.55 11.21
CA SER A 219 8.35 -4.93 9.86
C SER A 219 7.17 -4.88 8.90
N LEU A 220 7.43 -4.42 7.67
CA LEU A 220 6.40 -4.09 6.68
C LEU A 220 6.42 -5.06 5.50
N THR A 221 5.25 -5.54 5.11
CA THR A 221 5.00 -6.13 3.79
C THR A 221 3.88 -5.34 3.12
N THR A 222 4.15 -4.73 1.96
CA THR A 222 3.12 -4.02 1.19
C THR A 222 2.75 -4.79 -0.07
N GLY A 223 1.50 -4.64 -0.46
CA GLY A 223 0.91 -5.17 -1.66
C GLY A 223 -0.16 -4.21 -2.16
N CYS A 224 -0.60 -4.45 -3.37
CA CYS A 224 -1.58 -3.61 -4.00
C CYS A 224 -2.36 -4.42 -5.01
N ALA A 225 -3.67 -4.37 -4.86
CA ALA A 225 -4.58 -5.07 -5.72
C ALA A 225 -5.85 -4.22 -5.84
N SER A 226 -6.33 -4.09 -7.06
CA SER A 226 -7.64 -3.50 -7.34
C SER A 226 -7.80 -2.06 -6.82
N GLY A 227 -6.73 -1.27 -6.75
CA GLY A 227 -6.81 0.14 -6.30
C GLY A 227 -6.71 0.35 -4.79
N SER A 228 -6.60 -0.72 -4.01
CA SER A 228 -6.38 -0.61 -2.57
C SER A 228 -4.92 -0.87 -2.24
N LEU A 229 -4.31 0.02 -1.47
CA LEU A 229 -3.05 -0.29 -0.80
C LEU A 229 -3.38 -1.28 0.32
N THR A 230 -2.69 -2.42 0.34
CA THR A 230 -2.73 -3.35 1.45
C THR A 230 -1.34 -3.43 2.07
N ALA A 231 -1.21 -3.13 3.35
CA ALA A 231 0.02 -3.31 4.09
C ALA A 231 -0.24 -4.28 5.25
N SER A 232 0.68 -5.21 5.47
CA SER A 232 0.69 -6.05 6.65
C SER A 232 1.96 -5.75 7.44
N ILE A 233 1.77 -5.33 8.69
CA ILE A 233 2.83 -4.94 9.61
C ILE A 233 2.87 -5.95 10.74
N ASN A 234 4.07 -6.51 10.98
CA ASN A 234 4.33 -7.29 12.20
C ASN A 234 5.02 -6.37 13.20
N SER A 235 4.33 -6.03 14.29
CA SER A 235 4.83 -5.17 15.34
C SER A 235 5.85 -5.87 16.24
N ALA A 236 6.82 -5.11 16.72
CA ALA A 236 7.79 -5.49 17.73
C ALA A 236 7.40 -5.03 19.15
N GLY A 237 6.36 -4.19 19.27
CA GLY A 237 5.84 -3.69 20.54
C GLY A 237 4.36 -3.32 20.47
N ASP A 238 3.91 -2.49 21.40
CA ASP A 238 2.49 -2.11 21.53
C ASP A 238 2.18 -0.75 20.86
N GLN A 239 3.14 -0.20 20.12
CA GLN A 239 3.00 1.04 19.37
C GLN A 239 3.58 0.88 17.97
N LEU A 240 2.92 1.47 16.99
CA LEU A 240 3.38 1.58 15.61
C LEU A 240 3.22 3.01 15.13
N SER A 241 4.21 3.46 14.37
CA SER A 241 4.20 4.77 13.74
C SER A 241 4.65 4.62 12.29
N PHE A 242 3.94 5.21 11.34
CA PHE A 242 4.31 5.15 9.93
C PHE A 242 3.71 6.30 9.13
N ASP A 243 4.33 6.55 7.97
CA ASP A 243 3.85 7.54 7.03
C ASP A 243 3.19 6.88 5.81
N VAL A 244 2.13 7.51 5.35
CA VAL A 244 1.48 7.23 4.07
C VAL A 244 1.86 8.33 3.09
N LEU A 245 2.52 7.94 2.01
CA LEU A 245 2.85 8.83 0.89
C LEU A 245 2.09 8.37 -0.35
N PRO A 246 1.76 9.26 -1.29
CA PRO A 246 1.28 8.87 -2.60
C PRO A 246 2.36 8.08 -3.36
N PHE A 247 1.94 7.11 -4.17
CA PHE A 247 2.84 6.22 -4.92
C PHE A 247 2.24 5.93 -6.29
N LEU A 248 2.97 6.21 -7.37
CA LEU A 248 2.49 5.96 -8.75
C LEU A 248 1.07 6.50 -9.06
N ALA A 249 0.53 7.43 -8.27
CA ALA A 249 -0.70 8.14 -8.62
C ALA A 249 -0.33 9.22 -9.64
N PRO A 250 -1.24 9.65 -10.52
CA PRO A 250 -1.05 10.90 -11.25
C PRO A 250 -1.18 12.10 -10.31
N ALA A 251 -0.72 13.27 -10.74
CA ALA A 251 -1.08 14.51 -10.07
C ALA A 251 -2.61 14.63 -9.97
N LEU A 252 -3.07 14.84 -8.74
CA LEU A 252 -4.47 15.02 -8.38
C LEU A 252 -4.78 16.50 -8.34
N ASP A 253 -5.49 17.00 -9.37
CA ASP A 253 -5.92 18.41 -9.41
C ASP A 253 -6.90 18.75 -8.28
N GLU A 254 -7.76 17.78 -7.92
CA GLU A 254 -8.73 17.86 -6.84
C GLU A 254 -8.44 16.81 -5.77
N PRO A 255 -8.66 17.13 -4.49
CA PRO A 255 -8.45 16.17 -3.43
C PRO A 255 -9.47 15.03 -3.51
N VAL A 256 -9.02 13.82 -3.23
CA VAL A 256 -9.84 12.61 -3.16
C VAL A 256 -10.13 12.23 -1.71
N SER A 257 -11.17 11.43 -1.50
CA SER A 257 -11.49 10.89 -0.18
C SER A 257 -10.83 9.53 -0.01
N VAL A 258 -10.14 9.28 1.09
CA VAL A 258 -9.43 8.01 1.35
C VAL A 258 -10.00 7.37 2.60
N GLY A 259 -10.53 6.16 2.46
CA GLY A 259 -10.98 5.34 3.57
C GLY A 259 -9.84 4.57 4.21
N VAL A 260 -9.89 4.46 5.54
CA VAL A 260 -8.91 3.75 6.34
C VAL A 260 -9.58 2.59 7.06
N LEU A 261 -9.18 1.37 6.69
CA LEU A 261 -9.46 0.17 7.48
C LEU A 261 -8.15 -0.34 8.07
N ILE A 262 -8.17 -0.73 9.34
CA ILE A 262 -7.04 -1.41 9.97
C ILE A 262 -7.57 -2.65 10.68
N GLY A 263 -6.93 -3.80 10.52
CA GLY A 263 -7.32 -5.04 11.19
C GLY A 263 -6.15 -5.81 11.78
N ASP A 264 -6.47 -6.86 12.51
CA ASP A 264 -5.50 -7.77 13.13
C ASP A 264 -5.40 -9.14 12.43
N GLY A 265 -6.08 -9.26 11.28
CA GLY A 265 -6.21 -10.49 10.50
C GLY A 265 -7.48 -11.30 10.82
N GLU A 266 -8.19 -10.99 11.91
CA GLU A 266 -9.49 -11.57 12.23
C GLU A 266 -10.63 -10.55 12.05
N LEU A 267 -10.42 -9.31 12.51
CA LEU A 267 -11.38 -8.22 12.40
C LEU A 267 -10.72 -6.96 11.85
N ASN A 268 -11.38 -6.30 10.91
CA ASN A 268 -11.04 -4.94 10.50
C ASN A 268 -11.86 -3.92 11.28
N TYR A 269 -11.27 -2.77 11.57
CA TYR A 269 -11.89 -1.60 12.17
C TYR A 269 -11.91 -0.48 11.14
N ALA A 270 -13.09 0.06 10.86
CA ALA A 270 -13.22 1.25 10.02
C ALA A 270 -12.91 2.49 10.86
N LEU A 271 -11.72 3.08 10.65
CA LEU A 271 -11.24 4.18 11.47
C LEU A 271 -11.76 5.54 11.00
N GLY A 272 -12.10 5.64 9.72
CA GLY A 272 -12.68 6.85 9.14
C GLY A 272 -12.10 7.17 7.77
N THR A 273 -12.14 8.46 7.43
CA THR A 273 -11.80 8.95 6.10
C THR A 273 -11.02 10.25 6.14
N PHE A 274 -10.01 10.41 5.29
CA PHE A 274 -9.27 11.67 5.16
C PHE A 274 -9.29 12.17 3.72
N SER A 275 -9.05 13.47 3.56
CA SER A 275 -8.92 14.07 2.23
C SER A 275 -7.46 14.12 1.81
N PHE A 276 -7.16 13.70 0.59
CA PHE A 276 -5.80 13.60 0.09
C PHE A 276 -5.64 14.29 -1.25
N LYS A 277 -4.59 15.09 -1.41
CA LYS A 277 -4.16 15.68 -2.68
C LYS A 277 -2.67 15.44 -2.87
N THR A 278 -2.22 15.52 -4.10
CA THR A 278 -0.80 15.62 -4.42
C THR A 278 -0.40 17.10 -4.47
N GLY A 279 0.78 17.41 -3.95
CA GLY A 279 1.38 18.73 -4.09
C GLY A 279 1.78 19.01 -5.53
N ASP A 280 2.23 20.24 -5.78
CA ASP A 280 2.60 20.67 -7.12
C ASP A 280 3.95 20.07 -7.58
N CYS A 281 4.75 19.52 -6.65
CA CYS A 281 6.01 18.83 -6.88
C CYS A 281 5.87 17.29 -6.84
N TYR A 282 4.67 16.78 -7.08
CA TYR A 282 4.36 15.37 -6.89
C TYR A 282 4.89 14.48 -8.02
N LEU A 283 5.55 13.38 -7.65
CA LEU A 283 6.33 12.47 -8.52
C LEU A 283 7.56 13.09 -9.18
N GLU A 284 7.88 14.34 -8.87
CA GLU A 284 8.97 15.06 -9.50
C GLU A 284 10.15 15.16 -8.53
N GLU A 285 10.92 14.07 -8.43
CA GLU A 285 12.33 14.16 -8.02
C GLU A 285 13.19 14.78 -9.15
N CYS A 286 12.59 15.63 -9.99
CA CYS A 286 13.28 16.30 -11.08
C CYS A 286 14.05 15.32 -11.97
N SER A 287 13.37 14.26 -12.43
CA SER A 287 13.99 13.15 -13.19
C SER A 287 15.14 12.43 -12.47
N GLY A 288 15.19 12.50 -11.13
CA GLY A 288 16.24 11.93 -10.29
C GLY A 288 17.53 12.75 -10.24
N HIS A 289 17.51 13.99 -10.76
CA HIS A 289 18.67 14.86 -10.93
C HIS A 289 18.42 16.27 -10.41
N GLY A 290 17.61 16.40 -9.36
CA GLY A 290 17.34 17.68 -8.73
C GLY A 290 16.36 17.58 -7.59
N THR A 291 16.04 18.74 -7.02
CA THR A 291 15.03 18.91 -5.98
C THR A 291 13.94 19.83 -6.50
N CYS A 292 12.68 19.42 -6.38
CA CYS A 292 11.56 20.29 -6.75
C CYS A 292 11.30 21.31 -5.64
N GLU A 293 11.11 22.56 -6.04
CA GLU A 293 10.74 23.67 -5.16
C GLU A 293 9.39 24.25 -5.62
N SER A 294 8.51 24.52 -4.66
CA SER A 294 7.17 25.05 -4.90
C SER A 294 6.98 26.48 -4.38
N ASP A 295 8.05 27.26 -4.24
CA ASP A 295 8.01 28.67 -3.82
C ASP A 295 7.54 29.60 -4.97
N GLY A 296 6.31 29.38 -5.45
CA GLY A 296 5.71 30.14 -6.56
C GLY A 296 5.16 29.25 -7.66
N THR A 297 5.77 29.30 -8.86
CA THR A 297 5.50 28.31 -9.91
C THR A 297 6.41 27.11 -9.64
N PRO A 298 5.87 25.87 -9.59
CA PRO A 298 6.66 24.67 -9.37
C PRO A 298 7.83 24.58 -10.35
N GLY A 299 9.01 24.24 -9.84
CA GLY A 299 10.21 24.14 -10.66
C GLY A 299 11.30 23.31 -10.01
N CYS A 300 12.19 22.78 -10.84
CA CYS A 300 13.30 21.96 -10.40
C CYS A 300 14.59 22.76 -10.23
N VAL A 301 15.21 22.62 -9.06
CA VAL A 301 16.62 22.97 -8.83
C VAL A 301 17.46 21.75 -9.17
N CYS A 302 18.05 21.75 -10.36
CA CYS A 302 18.80 20.62 -10.88
C CYS A 302 20.21 20.49 -10.31
N ASP A 303 20.68 19.25 -10.21
CA ASP A 303 22.06 18.89 -9.90
C ASP A 303 23.03 19.40 -10.99
N GLU A 304 24.31 19.48 -10.65
CA GLU A 304 25.35 19.91 -11.59
C GLU A 304 25.36 19.05 -12.87
N GLY A 305 25.38 19.71 -14.03
CA GLY A 305 25.31 19.06 -15.33
C GLY A 305 23.89 18.80 -15.84
N TYR A 306 22.86 19.24 -15.10
CA TYR A 306 21.46 19.17 -15.51
C TYR A 306 20.81 20.55 -15.46
N ALA A 307 19.75 20.74 -16.25
CA ALA A 307 18.93 21.95 -16.22
C ALA A 307 17.49 21.65 -16.65
N PRO A 308 16.51 22.43 -16.19
CA PRO A 308 15.14 22.29 -16.64
C PRO A 308 14.97 22.84 -18.06
N PRO A 309 14.31 22.12 -18.98
CA PRO A 309 13.94 22.65 -20.28
C PRO A 309 12.87 23.75 -20.16
N GLU A 310 12.78 24.64 -21.15
CA GLU A 310 11.86 25.79 -21.12
C GLU A 310 10.37 25.39 -21.10
N ASP A 311 10.04 24.23 -21.64
CA ASP A 311 8.68 23.70 -21.77
C ASP A 311 8.31 22.67 -20.69
N ASP A 312 9.25 22.28 -19.84
CA ASP A 312 9.05 21.33 -18.75
C ASP A 312 9.94 21.69 -17.54
N ALA A 313 9.48 22.67 -16.76
CA ALA A 313 10.20 23.20 -15.59
C ALA A 313 10.41 22.17 -14.46
N LEU A 314 9.81 20.99 -14.58
CA LEU A 314 9.78 19.94 -13.57
C LEU A 314 10.60 18.71 -13.96
N SER A 315 11.34 18.79 -15.05
CA SER A 315 12.37 17.82 -15.45
C SER A 315 13.76 18.40 -15.25
N CYS A 316 14.76 17.56 -14.96
CA CYS A 316 16.16 17.92 -15.08
C CYS A 316 16.79 17.08 -16.18
N LEU A 317 17.07 17.73 -17.31
CA LEU A 317 17.70 17.09 -18.45
C LEU A 317 19.20 17.37 -18.45
N CYS A 318 19.97 16.36 -18.84
CA CYS A 318 21.43 16.49 -18.89
C CYS A 318 21.84 17.55 -19.91
N VAL A 319 22.66 18.50 -19.48
CA VAL A 319 23.20 19.60 -20.28
C VAL A 319 24.57 19.19 -20.84
N PRO A 320 24.73 19.10 -22.17
CA PRO A 320 26.00 18.75 -22.79
C PRO A 320 27.17 19.65 -22.35
N GLN A 321 28.20 19.07 -21.75
CA GLN A 321 29.38 19.78 -21.24
C GLN A 321 30.49 19.88 -22.31
N CYS A 322 30.26 20.74 -23.31
CA CYS A 322 31.14 20.87 -24.48
C CYS A 322 31.99 22.14 -24.53
N ASP A 323 31.84 23.03 -23.55
CA ASP A 323 32.60 24.25 -23.49
C ASP A 323 34.11 23.95 -23.45
N GLY A 324 34.84 24.49 -24.43
CA GLY A 324 36.29 24.28 -24.58
C GLY A 324 36.71 22.95 -25.20
N ARG A 325 35.77 22.09 -25.64
CA ARG A 325 36.07 20.79 -26.27
C ARG A 325 35.73 20.78 -27.76
N GLN A 326 36.63 20.27 -28.59
CA GLN A 326 36.46 20.05 -30.02
C GLN A 326 35.94 18.63 -30.35
N CYS A 327 36.23 17.68 -29.48
CA CYS A 327 35.85 16.28 -29.63
C CYS A 327 35.73 15.60 -28.26
N GLY A 328 35.19 14.38 -28.23
CA GLY A 328 35.06 13.58 -27.00
C GLY A 328 33.65 13.62 -26.40
N SER A 329 33.49 13.01 -25.22
CA SER A 329 32.18 12.88 -24.56
C SER A 329 31.62 14.24 -24.09
N ASN A 330 30.31 14.41 -24.20
CA ASN A 330 29.59 15.57 -23.67
C ASN A 330 29.02 15.35 -22.24
N SER A 331 29.42 14.26 -21.57
CA SER A 331 28.95 13.83 -20.24
C SER A 331 27.47 13.42 -20.14
N CYS A 332 26.71 13.55 -21.22
CA CYS A 332 25.29 13.19 -21.32
C CYS A 332 25.04 12.00 -22.26
N GLY A 333 26.05 11.17 -22.50
CA GLY A 333 25.97 10.03 -23.44
C GLY A 333 26.11 10.40 -24.92
N GLY A 334 26.34 11.68 -25.25
CA GLY A 334 26.66 12.17 -26.59
C GLY A 334 28.13 12.61 -26.74
N SER A 335 28.43 13.33 -27.83
CA SER A 335 29.78 13.83 -28.13
C SER A 335 29.77 15.32 -28.49
N CYS A 336 30.85 16.03 -28.12
CA CYS A 336 31.03 17.46 -28.37
C CYS A 336 31.48 17.83 -29.79
N GLY A 337 31.82 16.82 -30.60
CA GLY A 337 32.26 17.02 -31.97
C GLY A 337 33.00 15.80 -32.50
N SER A 338 33.50 15.91 -33.73
CA SER A 338 34.33 14.88 -34.35
C SER A 338 35.54 15.55 -34.97
N CYS A 339 36.70 14.91 -34.88
CA CYS A 339 37.91 15.42 -35.50
C CYS A 339 37.87 15.28 -37.01
N GLY A 340 38.63 16.14 -37.71
CA GLY A 340 38.75 16.09 -39.15
C GLY A 340 39.43 14.80 -39.64
N GLU A 341 39.44 14.58 -40.95
CA GLU A 341 40.17 13.46 -41.55
C GLU A 341 41.67 13.54 -41.20
N GLY A 342 42.22 12.46 -40.61
CA GLY A 342 43.63 12.39 -40.19
C GLY A 342 43.92 12.94 -38.78
N GLU A 343 42.90 13.36 -38.04
CA GLU A 343 43.02 13.80 -36.66
C GLU A 343 42.41 12.78 -35.68
N THR A 344 43.07 12.59 -34.54
CA THR A 344 42.61 11.73 -33.45
C THR A 344 42.20 12.59 -32.26
N CYS A 345 41.12 12.19 -31.59
CA CYS A 345 40.64 12.89 -30.40
C CYS A 345 41.44 12.49 -29.16
N LEU A 346 42.11 13.45 -28.52
CA LEU A 346 42.64 13.28 -27.17
C LEU A 346 41.50 13.45 -26.15
N TYR A 347 40.83 12.35 -25.82
CA TYR A 347 39.60 12.35 -25.00
C TYR A 347 39.75 13.03 -23.62
N ASN A 348 40.95 13.02 -23.05
CA ASN A 348 41.27 13.69 -21.77
C ASN A 348 41.33 15.22 -21.89
N GLU A 349 41.74 15.74 -23.05
CA GLU A 349 41.90 17.18 -23.32
C GLU A 349 40.76 17.75 -24.16
N GLY A 350 39.97 16.88 -24.80
CA GLY A 350 38.90 17.26 -25.70
C GLY A 350 39.40 17.95 -26.97
N GLN A 351 40.64 17.72 -27.39
CA GLN A 351 41.25 18.37 -28.55
C GLN A 351 41.54 17.38 -29.68
N CYS A 352 41.40 17.86 -30.90
CA CYS A 352 41.80 17.13 -32.09
C CYS A 352 43.28 17.39 -32.37
N VAL A 353 44.04 16.31 -32.50
CA VAL A 353 45.45 16.37 -32.87
C VAL A 353 45.67 15.57 -34.15
N THR A 354 46.45 16.11 -35.08
CA THR A 354 46.88 15.35 -36.24
C THR A 354 47.78 14.22 -35.77
N GLU A 355 47.58 13.01 -36.30
CA GLU A 355 48.63 12.00 -36.22
C GLU A 355 49.79 12.49 -37.08
N ASP A 356 50.69 13.27 -36.46
CA ASP A 356 51.97 13.55 -37.07
C ASP A 356 52.62 12.18 -37.27
N ASN A 357 52.69 11.75 -38.54
CA ASN A 357 53.72 10.81 -38.96
C ASN A 357 55.03 11.51 -38.62
N SER A 358 55.50 11.33 -37.39
CA SER A 358 56.89 11.60 -37.06
C SER A 358 57.68 10.63 -37.92
N GLU A 359 58.06 11.12 -39.09
CA GLU A 359 59.12 10.58 -39.91
C GLU A 359 60.27 10.28 -38.96
N ASP A 360 60.50 8.98 -38.85
CA ASP A 360 61.71 8.32 -38.42
C ASP A 360 62.92 8.97 -39.12
N GLU A 361 63.44 10.05 -38.55
CA GLU A 361 64.81 10.50 -38.78
C GLU A 361 65.69 9.74 -37.78
N GLY A 362 66.05 8.53 -38.18
CA GLY A 362 67.02 7.71 -37.49
C GLY A 362 68.39 8.40 -37.41
N THR A 363 69.01 8.30 -36.24
CA THR A 363 70.46 8.18 -36.15
C THR A 363 70.81 7.06 -35.18
N SER A 364 71.30 5.97 -35.76
CA SER A 364 72.01 4.88 -35.13
C SER A 364 73.41 5.29 -34.66
N GLU A 365 73.95 4.42 -33.82
CA GLU A 365 75.35 4.24 -33.36
C GLU A 365 75.67 4.75 -31.93
N GLU A 366 76.34 4.02 -31.04
CA GLU A 366 76.60 2.58 -30.87
C GLU A 366 77.12 2.39 -29.44
N SER A 367 76.80 1.23 -28.86
CA SER A 367 77.40 0.49 -27.75
C SER A 367 78.74 0.93 -27.15
N THR A 368 78.81 0.88 -25.81
CA THR A 368 79.88 0.08 -25.16
C THR A 368 79.31 -0.75 -24.01
N THR A 369 79.64 -2.03 -24.10
CA THR A 369 79.42 -3.19 -23.24
C THR A 369 79.89 -3.04 -21.79
N THR A 370 79.18 -3.67 -20.84
CA THR A 370 79.83 -4.63 -19.93
C THR A 370 78.81 -5.64 -19.39
N ASP A 371 79.23 -6.89 -19.50
CA ASP A 371 78.59 -8.16 -19.20
C ASP A 371 78.84 -8.57 -17.73
N SER A 372 77.88 -9.23 -17.07
CA SER A 372 78.07 -10.49 -16.30
C SER A 372 76.99 -10.76 -15.21
N GLY A 373 76.39 -11.97 -15.31
CA GLY A 373 75.83 -12.81 -14.22
C GLY A 373 74.33 -12.63 -13.93
N ASP A 374 73.39 -13.53 -14.24
CA ASP A 374 73.26 -14.98 -13.89
C ASP A 374 73.32 -15.18 -12.36
N THR A 375 72.34 -15.73 -11.63
CA THR A 375 71.48 -16.93 -11.76
C THR A 375 70.22 -16.79 -10.86
N GLY A 376 69.28 -17.75 -10.94
CA GLY A 376 68.07 -17.87 -10.10
C GLY A 376 68.30 -17.95 -8.59
N GLU A 377 67.27 -17.88 -7.75
CA GLU A 377 66.35 -18.99 -7.44
C GLU A 377 65.05 -18.47 -6.78
N THR A 378 63.99 -19.24 -6.99
CA THR A 378 62.79 -19.33 -6.16
C THR A 378 63.13 -19.78 -4.74
N ASP A 379 62.50 -19.23 -3.71
CA ASP A 379 62.00 -20.08 -2.62
C ASP A 379 60.86 -19.45 -1.80
N THR A 380 59.96 -20.34 -1.43
CA THR A 380 58.78 -20.19 -0.57
C THR A 380 59.15 -20.04 0.90
N THR A 381 58.39 -19.27 1.67
CA THR A 381 58.04 -19.64 3.06
C THR A 381 56.66 -19.11 3.43
N GLU A 382 55.73 -20.06 3.60
CA GLU A 382 54.67 -19.98 4.59
C GLU A 382 55.33 -19.80 5.97
N ASP A 383 54.80 -18.93 6.83
CA ASP A 383 54.66 -19.32 8.22
C ASP A 383 53.50 -18.59 8.91
N THR A 384 53.08 -19.26 9.96
CA THR A 384 51.77 -19.37 10.55
C THR A 384 51.78 -18.82 11.97
N GLY A 385 50.59 -18.48 12.48
CA GLY A 385 50.31 -18.39 13.92
C GLY A 385 50.84 -17.13 14.61
N ASP A 386 50.34 -16.75 15.78
CA ASP A 386 49.32 -17.36 16.61
C ASP A 386 48.92 -16.34 17.69
N THR A 387 47.67 -16.49 18.14
CA THR A 387 47.10 -16.20 19.46
C THR A 387 47.58 -15.05 20.36
N GLY A 388 46.55 -14.37 20.88
CA GLY A 388 46.36 -14.21 22.33
C GLY A 388 46.86 -12.89 22.90
N THR A 389 46.26 -12.30 23.93
CA THR A 389 45.14 -12.68 24.80
C THR A 389 44.70 -11.39 25.50
N GLU A 390 43.43 -11.39 25.87
CA GLU A 390 42.76 -10.64 26.93
C GLU A 390 43.68 -9.99 27.96
N ASP A 391 43.33 -8.77 28.38
CA ASP A 391 43.38 -8.50 29.82
C ASP A 391 42.27 -7.56 30.29
N THR A 392 41.83 -7.93 31.48
CA THR A 392 40.60 -7.55 32.17
C THR A 392 40.80 -6.46 33.23
N GLY A 393 39.71 -5.78 33.56
CA GLY A 393 39.48 -5.15 34.88
C GLY A 393 39.98 -3.72 35.01
N GLY A 394 39.26 -2.79 35.64
CA GLY A 394 38.01 -2.84 36.38
C GLY A 394 37.83 -1.48 37.08
N THR A 395 36.57 -1.06 37.20
CA THR A 395 35.89 -0.49 38.40
C THR A 395 36.68 0.53 39.26
N GLU A 396 36.20 1.73 39.59
CA GLU A 396 35.04 2.02 40.44
C GLU A 396 34.71 3.54 40.46
N THR A 397 33.40 3.81 40.52
CA THR A 397 32.65 4.86 41.25
C THR A 397 33.41 6.00 41.96
N ASP A 398 32.90 7.24 41.89
CA ASP A 398 31.94 7.74 42.89
C ASP A 398 31.33 9.13 42.57
N THR A 399 30.21 9.33 43.26
CA THR A 399 29.14 10.32 43.38
C THR A 399 29.38 11.85 43.40
N THR A 400 28.28 12.52 43.00
CA THR A 400 27.68 13.77 43.50
C THR A 400 28.38 15.13 43.36
N GLY A 401 27.63 16.04 42.72
CA GLY A 401 27.67 17.49 42.84
C GLY A 401 26.35 18.07 42.34
#